data_AF-A0A323V897-F1
#
_entry.id   AF-A0A323V897-F1
#
_cell.length_a   1.000
_cell.length_b   1.000
_cell.length_c   1.000
_cell.angle_alpha   90.00
_cell.angle_beta   90.00
_cell.angle_gamma   90.00
#
_symmetry.space_group_name_H-M   'P 1'
#
loop_
_entity.id
_entity.type
_entity.pdbx_description
1 polymer ?
#
loop_
_entity_poly.entity_id
_entity_poly.type
_entity_poly.pdbx_seq_one_letter_code
_entity_poly.pdbx_strand_id
1 'polypeptide(L)'
;DAGAALGALTDLLKDDEVQQAVSTFVDRKLRETPAAPGLARVLELAVDGDRHQEVLSAGLSGLAEFLADNRLVFRARLGDASPAWVPDWVDDKVFDRVFELLRGFLAEVGADADHPVRQVYDRRLRSYVRKLRTDPETAARVEQFKAEVLDHPAVRTWSGSLWTTAKNGVVTAAADPDSELRTRVVGLIRSGAQLLQTDPTVRELVQRQFRRGAGWAVERFAADAADLVGTTVARWDTEETSRRIELQVGRDLQWIRVNGTVVGGLAGLVIYTVAQLLS
;
A
#
# COMPACT_ATOMS: atom_id res chain seq x y z
N ASP A 1 18.78 16.92 -1.74
CA ASP A 1 17.52 16.47 -2.37
C ASP A 1 16.95 15.22 -1.73
N ALA A 2 16.11 15.38 -0.71
CA ALA A 2 15.42 14.27 -0.07
C ALA A 2 14.40 13.57 -1.01
N GLY A 3 13.84 14.30 -1.98
CA GLY A 3 12.94 13.74 -2.99
C GLY A 3 13.64 12.79 -3.97
N ALA A 4 14.85 13.13 -4.42
CA ALA A 4 15.64 12.26 -5.29
C ALA A 4 16.13 11.00 -4.57
N ALA A 5 16.51 11.13 -3.28
CA ALA A 5 16.91 10.00 -2.45
C ALA A 5 15.74 9.06 -2.14
N LEU A 6 14.53 9.59 -1.92
CA LEU A 6 13.31 8.78 -1.73
C LEU A 6 12.89 8.07 -3.02
N GLY A 7 12.95 8.76 -4.17
CA GLY A 7 12.68 8.16 -5.49
C GLY A 7 13.63 7.01 -5.81
N ALA A 8 14.93 7.21 -5.58
CA ALA A 8 15.94 6.16 -5.78
C ALA A 8 15.76 4.96 -4.84
N LEU A 9 15.35 5.18 -3.58
CA LEU A 9 15.05 4.11 -2.63
C LEU A 9 13.81 3.30 -3.01
N THR A 10 12.80 3.93 -3.63
CA THR A 10 11.62 3.22 -4.16
C THR A 10 11.90 2.42 -5.41
N ASP A 11 12.85 2.84 -6.25
CA ASP A 11 13.25 2.09 -7.45
C ASP A 11 14.24 0.95 -7.15
N LEU A 12 14.97 1.05 -6.02
CA LEU A 12 15.91 0.01 -5.55
C LEU A 12 15.21 -1.20 -4.92
N LEU A 13 14.00 -1.03 -4.39
CA LEU A 13 13.14 -2.16 -4.02
C LEU A 13 12.45 -2.63 -5.28
N LYS A 14 12.74 -3.85 -5.74
CA LYS A 14 12.06 -4.45 -6.90
C LYS A 14 10.55 -4.40 -6.67
N ASP A 15 9.87 -3.54 -7.43
CA ASP A 15 8.43 -3.28 -7.31
C ASP A 15 7.61 -4.58 -7.29
N ASP A 16 8.01 -5.56 -8.10
CA ASP A 16 7.33 -6.85 -8.21
C ASP A 16 7.35 -7.66 -6.91
N GLU A 17 8.46 -7.65 -6.17
CA GLU A 17 8.62 -8.43 -4.93
C GLU A 17 7.79 -7.79 -3.79
N VAL A 18 7.77 -6.46 -3.71
CA VAL A 18 6.96 -5.73 -2.72
C VAL A 18 5.48 -5.84 -3.05
N GLN A 19 5.10 -5.67 -4.31
CA GLN A 19 3.73 -5.83 -4.78
C GLN A 19 3.20 -7.23 -4.44
N GLN A 20 3.97 -8.28 -4.73
CA GLN A 20 3.57 -9.66 -4.46
C GLN A 20 3.48 -9.96 -2.96
N ALA A 21 4.37 -9.38 -2.14
CA ALA A 21 4.30 -9.51 -0.69
C ALA A 21 3.06 -8.82 -0.12
N VAL A 22 2.74 -7.61 -0.59
CA VAL A 22 1.55 -6.85 -0.17
C VAL A 22 0.27 -7.54 -0.63
N SER A 23 0.19 -8.01 -1.88
CA SER A 23 -0.98 -8.71 -2.40
C SER A 23 -1.25 -10.00 -1.62
N THR A 24 -0.20 -10.77 -1.32
CA THR A 24 -0.30 -12.01 -0.53
C THR A 24 -0.73 -11.71 0.91
N PHE A 25 -0.20 -10.63 1.50
CA PHE A 25 -0.60 -10.20 2.85
C PHE A 25 -2.08 -9.79 2.90
N VAL A 26 -2.54 -8.99 1.94
CA VAL A 26 -3.92 -8.52 1.84
C VAL A 26 -4.87 -9.69 1.58
N ASP A 27 -4.57 -10.57 0.62
CA ASP A 27 -5.39 -11.76 0.34
C ASP A 27 -5.54 -12.64 1.58
N ARG A 28 -4.43 -12.96 2.26
CA ARG A 28 -4.47 -13.71 3.53
C ARG A 28 -5.34 -13.02 4.57
N LYS A 29 -5.17 -11.71 4.77
CA LYS A 29 -5.92 -10.97 5.78
C LYS A 29 -7.42 -10.94 5.46
N LEU A 30 -7.79 -10.82 4.18
CA LEU A 30 -9.18 -10.85 3.72
C LEU A 30 -9.81 -12.24 3.89
N ARG A 31 -9.05 -13.31 3.67
CA ARG A 31 -9.53 -14.69 3.90
C ARG A 31 -9.75 -14.99 5.38
N GLU A 32 -8.80 -14.60 6.23
CA GLU A 32 -8.86 -14.80 7.69
C GLU A 32 -9.97 -13.98 8.37
N THR A 33 -10.32 -12.83 7.81
CA THR A 33 -11.32 -11.95 8.41
C THR A 33 -12.72 -12.38 7.95
N PRO A 34 -13.67 -12.66 8.87
CA PRO A 34 -15.05 -12.94 8.49
C PRO A 34 -15.67 -11.67 7.89
N ALA A 35 -16.16 -11.78 6.66
CA ALA A 35 -16.79 -10.66 5.95
C ALA A 35 -18.21 -10.39 6.45
N ALA A 36 -18.95 -11.41 6.91
CA ALA A 36 -20.33 -11.25 7.34
C ALA A 36 -20.50 -10.16 8.44
N PRO A 37 -19.77 -10.13 9.57
CA PRO A 37 -19.91 -9.07 10.56
C PRO A 37 -19.55 -7.67 10.04
N GLY A 38 -18.54 -7.58 9.16
CA GLY A 38 -18.11 -6.32 8.56
C GLY A 38 -19.15 -5.75 7.60
N LEU A 39 -19.66 -6.59 6.70
CA LEU A 39 -20.77 -6.24 5.80
C LEU A 39 -22.03 -5.86 6.58
N ALA A 40 -22.36 -6.59 7.64
CA ALA A 40 -23.53 -6.25 8.47
C ALA A 40 -23.41 -4.83 9.02
N ARG A 41 -22.24 -4.46 9.56
CA ARG A 41 -22.01 -3.14 10.16
C ARG A 41 -22.08 -2.00 9.14
N VAL A 42 -21.54 -2.22 7.94
CA VAL A 42 -21.60 -1.22 6.86
C VAL A 42 -23.04 -1.03 6.38
N LEU A 43 -23.76 -2.13 6.15
CA LEU A 43 -25.15 -2.08 5.74
C LEU A 43 -26.05 -1.47 6.83
N GLU A 44 -25.81 -1.79 8.10
CA GLU A 44 -26.51 -1.20 9.25
C GLU A 44 -26.33 0.32 9.29
N LEU A 45 -25.09 0.81 9.13
CA LEU A 45 -24.83 2.25 9.06
C LEU A 45 -25.53 2.93 7.87
N ALA A 46 -25.57 2.26 6.71
CA ALA A 46 -26.25 2.76 5.52
C ALA A 46 -27.78 2.75 5.68
N VAL A 47 -28.30 1.83 6.49
CA VAL A 47 -29.73 1.68 6.76
C VAL A 47 -30.22 2.63 7.84
N ASP A 48 -29.46 2.79 8.92
CA ASP A 48 -29.78 3.70 10.03
C ASP A 48 -29.76 5.17 9.60
N GLY A 49 -28.91 5.52 8.62
CA GLY A 49 -28.85 6.86 8.04
C GLY A 49 -29.71 7.05 6.79
N ASP A 50 -30.59 6.12 6.45
CA ASP A 50 -31.42 6.10 5.23
C ASP A 50 -30.66 6.27 3.89
N ARG A 51 -29.33 6.24 3.90
CA ARG A 51 -28.47 6.37 2.71
C ARG A 51 -28.72 5.29 1.66
N HIS A 52 -29.15 4.11 2.09
CA HIS A 52 -29.57 3.04 1.18
C HIS A 52 -30.76 3.46 0.28
N GLN A 53 -31.61 4.40 0.72
CA GLN A 53 -32.71 4.94 -0.08
C GLN A 53 -32.22 5.89 -1.17
N GLU A 54 -31.18 6.69 -0.90
CA GLU A 54 -30.54 7.54 -1.90
C GLU A 54 -29.88 6.70 -2.99
N VAL A 55 -29.16 5.65 -2.60
CA VAL A 55 -28.55 4.68 -3.52
C VAL A 55 -29.62 3.97 -4.36
N LEU A 56 -30.74 3.57 -3.75
CA LEU A 56 -31.88 3.00 -4.47
C LEU A 56 -32.44 3.99 -5.49
N SER A 57 -32.60 5.27 -5.11
CA SER A 57 -33.13 6.32 -6.00
C SER A 57 -32.23 6.54 -7.21
N ALA A 58 -30.92 6.64 -6.98
CA ALA A 58 -29.93 6.76 -8.04
C ALA A 58 -29.91 5.52 -8.95
N GLY A 59 -29.99 4.32 -8.37
CA GLY A 59 -30.05 3.06 -9.11
C GLY A 59 -31.30 2.94 -9.98
N LEU A 60 -32.49 3.26 -9.45
CA LEU A 60 -33.74 3.23 -10.20
C LEU A 60 -33.75 4.26 -11.33
N SER A 61 -33.20 5.46 -11.07
CA SER A 61 -33.07 6.51 -12.09
C SER A 61 -32.12 6.08 -13.20
N GLY A 62 -30.94 5.57 -12.85
CA GLY A 62 -29.97 5.05 -13.82
C GLY A 62 -30.50 3.85 -14.60
N LEU A 63 -31.29 2.97 -13.98
CA LEU A 63 -31.95 1.87 -14.68
C LEU A 63 -33.02 2.37 -15.66
N ALA A 64 -33.82 3.36 -15.28
CA ALA A 64 -34.82 3.95 -16.17
C ALA A 64 -34.16 4.62 -17.39
N GLU A 65 -33.03 5.32 -17.17
CA GLU A 65 -32.24 5.93 -18.23
C GLU A 65 -31.57 4.88 -19.12
N PHE A 66 -30.93 3.86 -18.54
CA PHE A 66 -30.37 2.74 -19.28
C PHE A 66 -31.41 2.03 -20.15
N LEU A 67 -32.63 1.86 -19.63
CA LEU A 67 -33.74 1.26 -20.37
C LEU A 67 -34.10 2.12 -21.59
N ALA A 68 -34.17 3.44 -21.41
CA ALA A 68 -34.46 4.41 -22.46
C ALA A 68 -33.39 4.39 -23.57
N ASP A 69 -32.11 4.44 -23.20
CA ASP A 69 -30.99 4.45 -24.13
C ASP A 69 -30.89 3.15 -24.95
N ASN A 70 -31.28 2.03 -24.35
CA ASN A 70 -31.19 0.71 -24.96
C ASN A 70 -32.52 0.19 -25.53
N ARG A 71 -33.50 1.08 -25.76
CA ARG A 71 -34.85 0.70 -26.25
C ARG A 71 -34.80 -0.22 -27.46
N LEU A 72 -33.93 0.05 -28.44
CA LEU A 72 -33.79 -0.77 -29.65
C LEU A 72 -33.31 -2.19 -29.35
N VAL A 73 -32.40 -2.36 -28.39
CA VAL A 73 -31.90 -3.67 -27.97
C VAL A 73 -33.02 -4.47 -27.30
N PHE A 74 -33.78 -3.84 -26.40
CA PHE A 74 -34.92 -4.48 -25.75
C PHE A 74 -36.03 -4.83 -26.74
N ARG A 75 -36.30 -3.96 -27.72
CA ARG A 75 -37.28 -4.23 -28.78
C ARG A 75 -36.90 -5.46 -29.59
N ALA A 76 -35.64 -5.56 -30.02
CA ALA A 76 -35.15 -6.72 -30.76
C ALA A 76 -35.26 -8.01 -29.94
N ARG A 77 -34.86 -7.97 -28.67
CA ARG A 77 -34.95 -9.12 -27.76
C ARG A 77 -36.38 -9.58 -27.51
N LEU A 78 -37.35 -8.67 -27.40
CA LEU A 78 -38.75 -9.06 -27.27
C LEU A 78 -39.25 -9.70 -28.57
N GLY A 79 -38.90 -9.14 -29.73
CA GLY A 79 -39.25 -9.72 -31.03
C GLY A 79 -38.72 -11.15 -31.20
N ASP A 80 -37.47 -11.40 -30.81
CA ASP A 80 -36.86 -12.74 -30.83
C ASP A 80 -37.56 -13.75 -29.89
N ALA A 81 -38.10 -13.26 -28.77
CA ALA A 81 -38.81 -14.06 -27.79
C ALA A 81 -40.30 -14.26 -28.11
N SER A 82 -40.83 -13.47 -29.06
CA SER A 82 -42.26 -13.49 -29.39
C SER A 82 -42.62 -14.70 -30.26
N PRO A 83 -43.76 -15.37 -29.97
CA PRO A 83 -44.19 -16.50 -30.78
C PRO A 83 -44.41 -16.13 -32.25
N ALA A 84 -44.02 -17.00 -33.17
CA ALA A 84 -44.14 -16.78 -34.62
C ALA A 84 -45.58 -16.55 -35.14
N TRP A 85 -46.61 -16.81 -34.32
CA TRP A 85 -48.01 -16.55 -34.67
C TRP A 85 -48.46 -15.12 -34.34
N VAL A 86 -47.67 -14.34 -33.59
CA VAL A 86 -48.01 -12.97 -33.20
C VAL A 86 -47.67 -12.02 -34.34
N PRO A 87 -48.62 -11.19 -34.82
CA PRO A 87 -48.32 -10.17 -35.82
C PRO A 87 -47.43 -9.05 -35.26
N ASP A 88 -46.50 -8.54 -36.08
CA ASP A 88 -45.52 -7.51 -35.69
C ASP A 88 -46.17 -6.27 -35.05
N TRP A 89 -47.32 -5.81 -35.56
CA TRP A 89 -48.01 -4.64 -35.02
C TRP A 89 -48.57 -4.86 -33.60
N VAL A 90 -48.90 -6.11 -33.24
CA VAL A 90 -49.33 -6.48 -31.88
C VAL A 90 -48.12 -6.46 -30.98
N ASP A 91 -47.03 -7.09 -31.44
CA ASP A 91 -45.75 -7.15 -30.73
C ASP A 91 -45.22 -5.75 -30.41
N ASP A 92 -45.24 -4.83 -31.39
CA ASP A 92 -44.84 -3.43 -31.22
C ASP A 92 -45.69 -2.71 -30.17
N LYS A 93 -47.02 -2.84 -30.22
CA LYS A 93 -47.90 -2.20 -29.24
C LYS A 93 -47.71 -2.76 -27.83
N VAL A 94 -47.50 -4.06 -27.71
CA VAL A 94 -47.22 -4.71 -26.42
C VAL A 94 -45.89 -4.23 -25.88
N PHE A 95 -44.85 -4.20 -26.72
CA PHE A 95 -43.54 -3.66 -26.37
C PHE A 95 -43.66 -2.24 -25.83
N ASP A 96 -44.26 -1.34 -26.61
CA ASP A 96 -44.39 0.07 -26.25
C ASP A 96 -45.15 0.25 -24.93
N ARG A 97 -46.24 -0.50 -24.74
CA ARG A 97 -47.03 -0.40 -23.51
C ARG A 97 -46.27 -0.92 -22.30
N VAL A 98 -45.61 -2.07 -22.41
CA VAL A 98 -44.83 -2.67 -21.31
C VAL A 98 -43.62 -1.81 -20.97
N PHE A 99 -42.94 -1.30 -22.00
CA PHE A 99 -41.76 -0.45 -21.85
C PHE A 99 -42.10 0.85 -21.13
N GLU A 100 -43.16 1.55 -21.56
CA GLU A 100 -43.61 2.77 -20.91
C GLU A 100 -44.12 2.53 -19.49
N LEU A 101 -44.83 1.43 -19.24
CA LEU A 101 -45.25 1.05 -17.89
C LEU A 101 -44.05 0.79 -16.97
N LEU A 102 -43.06 0.03 -17.45
CA LEU A 102 -41.87 -0.31 -16.66
C LEU A 102 -41.03 0.94 -16.35
N ARG A 103 -40.81 1.77 -17.37
CA ARG A 103 -40.08 3.04 -17.22
C ARG A 103 -40.80 3.99 -16.26
N GLY A 104 -42.11 4.15 -16.42
CA GLY A 104 -42.95 4.96 -15.54
C GLY A 104 -42.91 4.47 -14.09
N PHE A 105 -43.03 3.14 -13.89
CA PHE A 105 -42.96 2.53 -12.57
C PHE A 105 -41.59 2.73 -11.89
N LEU A 106 -40.48 2.56 -12.62
CA LEU A 106 -39.14 2.80 -12.07
C LEU A 106 -38.95 4.27 -11.66
N ALA A 107 -39.43 5.21 -12.49
CA ALA A 107 -39.37 6.64 -12.19
C ALA A 107 -40.25 7.02 -10.99
N GLU A 108 -41.47 6.47 -10.91
CA GLU A 108 -42.40 6.67 -9.80
C GLU A 108 -41.81 6.18 -8.47
N VAL A 109 -41.29 4.95 -8.46
CA VAL A 109 -40.64 4.38 -7.26
C VAL A 109 -39.38 5.17 -6.88
N GLY A 110 -38.63 5.69 -7.87
CA GLY A 110 -37.44 6.50 -7.61
C GLY A 110 -37.76 7.86 -6.99
N ALA A 111 -38.82 8.52 -7.47
CA ALA A 111 -39.20 9.87 -7.07
C ALA A 111 -40.00 9.93 -5.76
N ASP A 112 -40.88 8.96 -5.52
CA ASP A 112 -41.69 8.91 -4.30
C ASP A 112 -40.92 8.19 -3.17
N ALA A 113 -40.59 8.91 -2.11
CA ALA A 113 -39.89 8.37 -0.94
C ALA A 113 -40.76 7.42 -0.12
N ASP A 114 -42.08 7.62 -0.10
CA ASP A 114 -43.03 6.86 0.70
C ASP A 114 -43.62 5.66 -0.05
N HIS A 115 -43.16 5.41 -1.29
CA HIS A 115 -43.69 4.38 -2.15
C HIS A 115 -43.67 2.98 -1.48
N PRO A 116 -44.77 2.18 -1.53
CA PRO A 116 -44.84 0.89 -0.84
C PRO A 116 -43.71 -0.08 -1.16
N VAL A 117 -43.20 -0.05 -2.40
CA VAL A 117 -42.07 -0.89 -2.84
C VAL A 117 -40.78 -0.53 -2.10
N ARG A 118 -40.54 0.77 -1.83
CA ARG A 118 -39.36 1.22 -1.07
C ARG A 118 -39.45 0.78 0.38
N GLN A 119 -40.63 0.84 0.98
CA GLN A 119 -40.86 0.34 2.33
C GLN A 119 -40.68 -1.18 2.44
N VAL A 120 -41.04 -1.94 1.40
CA VAL A 120 -40.77 -3.38 1.33
C VAL A 120 -39.27 -3.63 1.19
N TYR A 121 -38.57 -2.87 0.35
CA TYR A 121 -37.12 -2.94 0.20
C TYR A 121 -36.40 -2.65 1.52
N ASP A 122 -36.72 -1.55 2.19
CA ASP A 122 -36.15 -1.17 3.49
C ASP A 122 -36.34 -2.29 4.53
N ARG A 123 -37.58 -2.78 4.70
CA ARG A 123 -37.86 -3.87 5.65
C ARG A 123 -37.10 -5.14 5.33
N ARG A 124 -36.98 -5.50 4.04
CA ARG A 124 -36.20 -6.68 3.60
C ARG A 124 -34.71 -6.49 3.86
N LEU A 125 -34.17 -5.32 3.57
CA LEU A 125 -32.77 -4.99 3.79
C LEU A 125 -32.45 -5.02 5.30
N ARG A 126 -33.25 -4.36 6.14
CA ARG A 126 -33.15 -4.45 7.61
C ARG A 126 -33.23 -5.88 8.13
N SER A 127 -34.13 -6.69 7.56
CA SER A 127 -34.21 -8.11 7.92
C SER A 127 -32.97 -8.89 7.48
N TYR A 128 -32.40 -8.58 6.32
CA TYR A 128 -31.20 -9.24 5.81
C TYR A 128 -29.98 -8.90 6.66
N VAL A 129 -29.79 -7.63 7.03
CA VAL A 129 -28.74 -7.18 7.94
C VAL A 129 -28.82 -7.91 9.29
N ARG A 130 -30.02 -8.05 9.86
CA ARG A 130 -30.21 -8.85 11.09
C ARG A 130 -29.82 -10.31 10.89
N LYS A 131 -30.30 -10.95 9.82
CA LYS A 131 -29.96 -12.34 9.50
C LYS A 131 -28.45 -12.54 9.30
N LEU A 132 -27.75 -11.57 8.70
CA LEU A 132 -26.29 -11.61 8.54
C LEU A 132 -25.54 -11.80 9.86
N ARG A 133 -26.11 -11.32 10.98
CA ARG A 133 -25.51 -11.41 12.33
C ARG A 133 -25.98 -12.64 13.11
N THR A 134 -27.24 -13.04 12.93
CA THR A 134 -27.87 -14.06 13.78
C THR A 134 -27.97 -15.43 13.13
N ASP A 135 -27.92 -15.51 11.80
CA ASP A 135 -28.11 -16.73 11.03
C ASP A 135 -26.78 -17.21 10.40
N PRO A 136 -26.25 -18.37 10.83
CA PRO A 136 -25.01 -18.91 10.32
C PRO A 136 -25.10 -19.29 8.83
N GLU A 137 -26.27 -19.67 8.31
CA GLU A 137 -26.42 -20.04 6.89
C GLU A 137 -26.24 -18.80 5.99
N THR A 138 -26.87 -17.69 6.34
CA THR A 138 -26.70 -16.42 5.62
C THR A 138 -25.25 -15.93 5.68
N ALA A 139 -24.59 -16.04 6.84
CA ALA A 139 -23.18 -15.69 6.95
C ALA A 139 -22.30 -16.58 6.06
N ALA A 140 -22.56 -17.89 6.01
CA ALA A 140 -21.82 -18.83 5.16
C ALA A 140 -21.94 -18.49 3.66
N ARG A 141 -23.12 -18.05 3.20
CA ARG A 141 -23.30 -17.60 1.81
C ARG A 141 -22.44 -16.37 1.47
N VAL A 142 -22.30 -15.43 2.41
CA VAL A 142 -21.42 -14.27 2.24
C VAL A 142 -19.95 -14.69 2.20
N GLU A 143 -19.54 -15.63 3.06
CA GLU A 143 -18.16 -16.14 3.03
C GLU A 143 -17.86 -16.90 1.74
N GLN A 144 -18.83 -17.66 1.21
CA GLN A 144 -18.69 -18.31 -0.09
C GLN A 144 -18.53 -17.29 -1.21
N PHE A 145 -19.40 -16.28 -1.26
CA PHE A 145 -19.29 -15.21 -2.26
C PHE A 145 -17.96 -14.46 -2.15
N LYS A 146 -17.47 -14.19 -0.92
CA LYS A 146 -16.13 -13.63 -0.68
C LYS A 146 -15.04 -14.50 -1.30
N ALA A 147 -15.09 -15.82 -1.09
CA ALA A 147 -14.12 -16.74 -1.64
C ALA A 147 -14.14 -16.72 -3.18
N GLU A 148 -15.33 -16.78 -3.79
CA GLU A 148 -15.50 -16.73 -5.24
C GLU A 148 -14.93 -15.44 -5.85
N VAL A 149 -15.16 -14.29 -5.21
CA VAL A 149 -14.61 -13.00 -5.65
C VAL A 149 -13.08 -12.98 -5.51
N LEU A 150 -12.53 -13.42 -4.37
CA LEU A 150 -11.07 -13.45 -4.15
C LEU A 150 -10.36 -14.41 -5.11
N ASP A 151 -11.02 -15.50 -5.51
CA ASP A 151 -10.48 -16.48 -6.43
C ASP A 151 -10.63 -16.07 -7.90
N HIS A 152 -11.43 -15.03 -8.19
CA HIS A 152 -11.70 -14.56 -9.54
C HIS A 152 -10.44 -13.95 -10.20
N PRO A 153 -10.07 -14.36 -11.43
CA PRO A 153 -8.84 -13.90 -12.10
C PRO A 153 -8.81 -12.38 -12.33
N ALA A 154 -9.96 -11.74 -12.54
CA ALA A 154 -10.03 -10.28 -12.68
C ALA A 154 -9.51 -9.53 -11.44
N VAL A 155 -9.73 -10.06 -10.23
CA VAL A 155 -9.25 -9.44 -8.98
C VAL A 155 -7.73 -9.51 -8.87
N ARG A 156 -7.13 -10.60 -9.34
CA ARG A 156 -5.66 -10.74 -9.42
C ARG A 156 -5.06 -9.71 -10.38
N THR A 157 -5.65 -9.51 -11.55
CA THR A 157 -5.17 -8.52 -12.53
C THR A 157 -5.35 -7.07 -12.02
N TRP A 158 -6.46 -6.78 -11.34
CA TRP A 158 -6.75 -5.46 -10.78
C TRP A 158 -5.82 -5.07 -9.62
N SER A 159 -5.31 -6.05 -8.87
CA SER A 159 -4.37 -5.79 -7.77
C SER A 159 -3.10 -5.07 -8.22
N GLY A 160 -2.63 -5.34 -9.46
CA GLY A 160 -1.47 -4.66 -10.04
C GLY A 160 -1.73 -3.20 -10.41
N SER A 161 -2.89 -2.88 -11.00
CA SER A 161 -3.23 -1.49 -11.33
C SER A 161 -3.47 -0.64 -10.07
N LEU A 162 -4.06 -1.24 -9.03
CA LEU A 162 -4.23 -0.60 -7.72
C LEU A 162 -2.89 -0.33 -7.04
N TRP A 163 -1.92 -1.26 -7.14
CA TRP A 163 -0.56 -1.06 -6.61
C TRP A 163 0.11 0.15 -7.27
N THR A 164 0.10 0.21 -8.61
CA THR A 164 0.65 1.34 -9.35
C THR A 164 -0.04 2.65 -9.00
N THR A 165 -1.36 2.64 -8.85
CA THR A 165 -2.13 3.84 -8.46
C THR A 165 -1.80 4.29 -7.04
N ALA A 166 -1.69 3.36 -6.09
CA ALA A 166 -1.31 3.64 -4.72
C ALA A 166 0.12 4.19 -4.63
N LYS A 167 1.08 3.58 -5.32
CA LYS A 167 2.46 4.07 -5.43
C LYS A 167 2.49 5.49 -5.99
N ASN A 168 1.81 5.72 -7.11
CA ASN A 168 1.74 7.04 -7.74
C ASN A 168 1.09 8.06 -6.81
N GLY A 169 0.03 7.69 -6.09
CA GLY A 169 -0.60 8.55 -5.08
C GLY A 169 0.36 8.94 -3.95
N VAL A 170 1.16 7.99 -3.45
CA VAL A 170 2.16 8.25 -2.40
C VAL A 170 3.31 9.13 -2.92
N VAL A 171 3.83 8.84 -4.12
CA VAL A 171 4.91 9.63 -4.75
C VAL A 171 4.43 11.04 -5.05
N THR A 172 3.22 11.20 -5.60
CA THR A 172 2.62 12.50 -5.91
C THR A 172 2.36 13.30 -4.63
N ALA A 173 1.80 12.66 -3.60
CA ALA A 173 1.55 13.30 -2.30
C ALA A 173 2.85 13.64 -1.54
N ALA A 174 3.94 12.92 -1.77
CA ALA A 174 5.24 13.22 -1.20
C ALA A 174 5.96 14.38 -1.92
N ALA A 175 5.62 14.64 -3.18
CA ALA A 175 6.16 15.74 -3.97
C ALA A 175 5.47 17.09 -3.68
N ASP A 176 4.24 17.08 -3.17
CA ASP A 176 3.47 18.29 -2.82
C ASP A 176 3.70 18.72 -1.35
N PRO A 177 4.26 19.92 -1.09
CA PRO A 177 4.53 20.43 0.25
C PRO A 177 3.27 20.59 1.12
N ASP A 178 2.11 20.89 0.54
CA ASP A 178 0.89 21.31 1.25
C ASP A 178 -0.19 20.21 1.33
N SER A 179 0.12 18.98 0.91
CA SER A 179 -0.84 17.88 0.93
C SER A 179 -1.26 17.47 2.36
N GLU A 180 -2.58 17.39 2.62
CA GLU A 180 -3.13 16.78 3.85
C GLU A 180 -2.62 15.34 4.04
N LEU A 181 -2.38 14.63 2.93
CA LEU A 181 -1.85 13.28 2.95
C LEU A 181 -0.41 13.25 3.48
N ARG A 182 0.44 14.22 3.09
CA ARG A 182 1.78 14.39 3.65
C ARG A 182 1.72 14.61 5.16
N THR A 183 0.79 15.44 5.63
CA THR A 183 0.62 15.70 7.08
C THR A 183 0.23 14.43 7.84
N ARG A 184 -0.70 13.62 7.30
CA ARG A 184 -1.08 12.33 7.90
C ARG A 184 0.03 11.29 7.83
N VAL A 185 0.75 11.21 6.71
CA VAL A 185 1.90 10.31 6.53
C VAL A 185 3.04 10.68 7.48
N VAL A 186 3.37 11.97 7.61
CA VAL A 186 4.33 12.46 8.62
C VAL A 186 3.87 12.13 10.03
N GLY A 187 2.57 12.22 10.31
CA GLY A 187 1.98 11.77 11.57
C GLY A 187 2.21 10.28 11.83
N LEU A 188 1.90 9.41 10.86
CA LEU A 188 2.12 7.97 10.94
C LEU A 188 3.61 7.60 11.07
N ILE A 189 4.48 8.30 10.34
CA ILE A 189 5.94 8.13 10.43
C ILE A 189 6.42 8.53 11.84
N ARG A 190 5.93 9.64 12.39
CA ARG A 190 6.26 10.05 13.77
C ARG A 190 5.76 9.04 14.79
N SER A 191 4.54 8.54 14.66
CA SER A 191 4.01 7.50 15.56
C SER A 191 4.81 6.20 15.45
N GLY A 192 5.20 5.80 14.24
CA GLY A 192 6.10 4.67 14.01
C GLY A 192 7.48 4.88 14.62
N ALA A 193 8.05 6.08 14.48
CA ALA A 193 9.33 6.46 15.09
C ALA A 193 9.25 6.46 16.63
N GLN A 194 8.10 6.86 17.19
CA GLN A 194 7.85 6.82 18.62
C GLN A 194 7.75 5.37 19.12
N LEU A 195 7.03 4.51 18.41
CA LEU A 195 6.97 3.06 18.65
C LEU A 195 8.37 2.41 18.61
N LEU A 196 9.22 2.79 17.67
CA LEU A 196 10.63 2.36 17.60
C LEU A 196 11.45 2.77 18.83
N GLN A 197 11.13 3.93 19.43
CA GLN A 197 11.79 4.44 20.64
C GLN A 197 11.24 3.82 21.93
N THR A 198 9.96 3.47 21.97
CA THR A 198 9.30 2.98 23.19
C THR A 198 9.19 1.46 23.28
N ASP A 199 9.09 0.75 22.15
CA ASP A 199 8.90 -0.70 22.12
C ASP A 199 10.19 -1.43 21.66
N PRO A 200 10.86 -2.15 22.57
CA PRO A 200 12.07 -2.90 22.22
C PRO A 200 11.82 -4.04 21.23
N THR A 201 10.62 -4.63 21.19
CA THR A 201 10.25 -5.73 20.29
C THR A 201 10.20 -5.25 18.83
N VAL A 202 9.55 -4.10 18.61
CA VAL A 202 9.46 -3.46 17.28
C VAL A 202 10.84 -3.03 16.81
N ARG A 203 11.65 -2.47 17.71
CA ARG A 203 13.04 -2.10 17.42
C ARG A 203 13.86 -3.28 16.93
N GLU A 204 13.76 -4.41 17.63
CA GLU A 204 14.55 -5.60 17.31
C GLU A 204 14.15 -6.24 15.98
N LEU A 205 12.85 -6.22 15.65
CA LEU A 205 12.32 -6.61 14.34
C LEU A 205 12.88 -5.76 13.20
N VAL A 206 12.79 -4.42 13.35
CA VAL A 206 13.29 -3.48 12.34
C VAL A 206 14.81 -3.60 12.19
N GLN A 207 15.54 -3.73 13.30
CA GLN A 207 17.00 -3.81 13.29
C GLN A 207 17.49 -5.12 12.66
N ARG A 208 16.78 -6.23 12.87
CA ARG A 208 17.06 -7.51 12.19
C ARG A 208 16.88 -7.40 10.69
N GLN A 209 15.85 -6.69 10.24
CA GLN A 209 15.58 -6.54 8.82
C GLN A 209 16.53 -5.55 8.15
N PHE A 210 16.91 -4.47 8.85
CA PHE A 210 17.96 -3.56 8.42
C PHE A 210 19.29 -4.29 8.25
N ARG A 211 19.67 -5.17 9.20
CA ARG A 211 20.90 -5.98 9.11
C ARG A 211 20.89 -6.92 7.91
N ARG A 212 19.76 -7.57 7.60
CA ARG A 212 19.64 -8.40 6.39
C ARG A 212 19.77 -7.57 5.11
N GLY A 213 19.08 -6.43 5.04
CA GLY A 213 19.16 -5.54 3.88
C GLY A 213 20.57 -4.98 3.68
N ALA A 214 21.22 -4.57 4.76
CA ALA A 214 22.62 -4.11 4.73
C ALA A 214 23.58 -5.21 4.28
N GLY A 215 23.41 -6.45 4.77
CA GLY A 215 24.21 -7.59 4.33
C GLY A 215 24.08 -7.84 2.83
N TRP A 216 22.84 -7.87 2.31
CA TRP A 216 22.57 -8.03 0.89
C TRP A 216 23.16 -6.88 0.04
N ALA A 217 23.04 -5.64 0.51
CA ALA A 217 23.59 -4.48 -0.19
C ALA A 217 25.13 -4.51 -0.23
N VAL A 218 25.77 -4.86 0.89
CA VAL A 218 27.23 -5.03 0.93
C VAL A 218 27.67 -6.14 -0.01
N GLU A 219 27.03 -7.31 0.00
CA GLU A 219 27.36 -8.38 -0.93
C GLU A 219 27.18 -7.97 -2.40
N ARG A 220 26.15 -7.18 -2.70
CA ARG A 220 25.83 -6.77 -4.08
C ARG A 220 26.69 -5.64 -4.63
N PHE A 221 27.12 -4.71 -3.78
CA PHE A 221 27.81 -3.47 -4.16
C PHE A 221 29.24 -3.36 -3.59
N ALA A 222 29.75 -4.35 -2.86
CA ALA A 222 31.13 -4.35 -2.36
C ALA A 222 32.15 -4.25 -3.49
N ALA A 223 31.89 -4.91 -4.63
CA ALA A 223 32.75 -4.82 -5.81
C ALA A 223 32.76 -3.39 -6.40
N ASP A 224 31.58 -2.79 -6.58
CA ASP A 224 31.46 -1.44 -7.12
C ASP A 224 32.06 -0.39 -6.17
N ALA A 225 31.94 -0.58 -4.86
CA ALA A 225 32.56 0.28 -3.86
C ALA A 225 34.09 0.13 -3.85
N ALA A 226 34.60 -1.09 -3.98
CA ALA A 226 36.04 -1.35 -4.08
C ALA A 226 36.62 -0.74 -5.36
N ASP A 227 35.92 -0.85 -6.49
CA ASP A 227 36.30 -0.21 -7.74
C ASP A 227 36.26 1.31 -7.62
N LEU A 228 35.23 1.90 -7.01
CA LEU A 228 35.16 3.35 -6.81
C LEU A 228 36.30 3.88 -5.94
N VAL A 229 36.63 3.19 -4.84
CA VAL A 229 37.78 3.51 -3.99
C VAL A 229 39.07 3.34 -4.77
N GLY A 230 39.24 2.25 -5.51
CA GLY A 230 40.40 1.99 -6.35
C GLY A 230 40.60 3.08 -7.41
N THR A 231 39.54 3.48 -8.11
CA THR A 231 39.60 4.54 -9.12
C THR A 231 39.87 5.91 -8.50
N THR A 232 39.37 6.15 -7.29
CA THR A 232 39.59 7.41 -6.56
C THR A 232 41.03 7.51 -6.07
N VAL A 233 41.56 6.45 -5.47
CA VAL A 233 42.97 6.37 -5.03
C VAL A 233 43.91 6.45 -6.23
N ALA A 234 43.58 5.81 -7.35
CA ALA A 234 44.37 5.88 -8.58
C ALA A 234 44.40 7.29 -9.22
N ARG A 235 43.41 8.15 -8.88
CA ARG A 235 43.35 9.54 -9.33
C ARG A 235 44.01 10.53 -8.37
N TRP A 236 44.51 10.07 -7.23
CA TRP A 236 45.24 10.94 -6.31
C TRP A 236 46.64 11.21 -6.85
N ASP A 237 47.03 12.49 -6.84
CA ASP A 237 48.38 12.91 -7.17
C ASP A 237 49.35 12.30 -6.14
N THR A 238 50.28 11.48 -6.63
CA THR A 238 51.17 10.70 -5.78
C THR A 238 52.13 11.60 -4.98
N GLU A 239 52.56 12.73 -5.54
CA GLU A 239 53.45 13.68 -4.87
C GLU A 239 52.72 14.46 -3.78
N GLU A 240 51.52 14.96 -4.07
CA GLU A 240 50.72 15.72 -3.08
C GLU A 240 50.24 14.81 -1.94
N THR A 241 49.84 13.57 -2.27
CA THR A 241 49.40 12.59 -1.28
C THR A 241 50.55 12.11 -0.40
N SER A 242 51.72 11.83 -1.00
CA SER A 242 52.93 11.48 -0.25
C SER A 242 53.34 12.60 0.70
N ARG A 243 53.33 13.86 0.24
CA ARG A 243 53.65 15.03 1.07
C ARG A 243 52.65 15.24 2.21
N ARG A 244 51.35 15.01 1.99
CA ARG A 244 50.32 15.10 3.04
C ARG A 244 50.46 13.99 4.08
N ILE A 245 50.76 12.76 3.64
CA ILE A 245 51.05 11.63 4.54
C ILE A 245 52.34 11.91 5.33
N GLU A 246 53.40 12.41 4.70
CA GLU A 246 54.66 12.75 5.35
C GLU A 246 54.50 13.90 6.36
N LEU A 247 53.71 14.94 6.04
CA LEU A 247 53.41 16.05 6.95
C LEU A 247 52.55 15.62 8.16
N GLN A 248 51.62 14.67 7.99
CA GLN A 248 50.76 14.19 9.07
C GLN A 248 51.39 13.06 9.90
N VAL A 249 52.17 12.15 9.28
CA VAL A 249 52.80 11.00 9.93
C VAL A 249 54.20 11.32 10.45
N GLY A 250 54.90 12.29 9.85
CA GLY A 250 56.27 12.66 10.23
C GLY A 250 56.41 13.14 11.68
N ARG A 251 55.40 13.83 12.22
CA ARG A 251 55.40 14.30 13.61
C ARG A 251 55.24 13.16 14.62
N ASP A 252 54.45 12.14 14.30
CA ASP A 252 54.21 10.99 15.19
C ASP A 252 55.39 10.02 15.22
N LEU A 253 56.06 9.81 14.07
CA LEU A 253 57.28 8.99 14.00
C LEU A 253 58.45 9.65 14.75
N GLN A 254 58.54 10.98 14.75
CA GLN A 254 59.53 11.71 15.54
C GLN A 254 59.29 11.57 17.05
N TRP A 255 58.03 11.53 17.50
CA TRP A 255 57.69 11.34 18.92
C TRP A 255 58.20 10.01 19.48
N ILE A 256 58.16 8.92 18.71
CA ILE A 256 58.73 7.63 19.10
C ILE A 256 60.25 7.73 19.25
N ARG A 257 60.93 8.44 18.35
CA ARG A 257 62.39 8.62 18.40
C ARG A 257 62.82 9.48 19.58
N VAL A 258 62.11 10.57 19.86
CA VAL A 258 62.37 11.43 21.03
C VAL A 258 62.12 10.68 22.32
N ASN A 259 60.95 10.03 22.48
CA ASN A 259 60.67 9.24 23.69
C ASN A 259 61.68 8.10 23.89
N GLY A 260 62.11 7.43 22.81
CA GLY A 260 63.13 6.38 22.89
C GLY A 260 64.48 6.88 23.42
N THR A 261 64.94 8.06 22.96
CA THR A 261 66.20 8.65 23.46
C THR A 261 66.10 9.18 24.89
N VAL A 262 64.96 9.75 25.28
CA VAL A 262 64.73 10.25 26.65
C VAL A 262 64.65 9.09 27.65
N VAL A 263 63.88 8.04 27.33
CA VAL A 263 63.74 6.87 28.19
C VAL A 263 65.06 6.08 28.26
N GLY A 264 65.73 5.90 27.12
CA GLY A 264 67.05 5.24 27.07
C GLY A 264 68.12 6.00 27.85
N GLY A 265 68.13 7.34 27.75
CA GLY A 265 69.05 8.19 28.50
C GLY A 265 68.80 8.16 30.02
N LEU A 266 67.53 8.21 30.45
CA LEU A 266 67.17 8.09 31.86
C LEU A 266 67.49 6.70 32.42
N ALA A 267 67.19 5.63 31.68
CA ALA A 267 67.55 4.28 32.08
C ALA A 267 69.07 4.10 32.19
N GLY A 268 69.84 4.64 31.24
CA GLY A 268 71.30 4.65 31.29
C GLY A 268 71.85 5.43 32.49
N LEU A 269 71.28 6.59 32.79
CA LEU A 269 71.67 7.39 33.97
C LEU A 269 71.39 6.65 35.27
N VAL A 270 70.23 6.00 35.38
CA VAL A 270 69.86 5.20 36.56
C VAL A 270 70.81 4.01 36.72
N ILE A 271 71.09 3.26 35.65
CA ILE A 271 72.04 2.14 35.66
C ILE A 271 73.43 2.62 36.07
N TYR A 272 73.92 3.72 35.50
CA TYR A 272 75.23 4.29 35.84
C TYR A 272 75.30 4.72 37.30
N THR A 273 74.27 5.40 37.80
CA THR A 273 74.21 5.87 39.20
C THR A 273 74.18 4.70 40.19
N VAL A 274 73.40 3.66 39.89
CA VAL A 274 73.35 2.44 40.71
C VAL A 274 74.69 1.69 40.67
N ALA A 275 75.33 1.60 39.50
CA ALA A 275 76.65 0.99 39.37
C ALA A 275 77.71 1.74 40.20
N GLN A 276 77.67 3.08 40.20
CA GLN A 276 78.60 3.91 40.97
C GLN A 276 78.35 3.87 42.49
N LEU A 277 77.11 3.64 42.91
CA LEU A 277 76.77 3.48 44.34
C LEU A 277 77.10 2.08 44.89
N LEU A 278 77.21 1.08 44.00
CA LEU A 278 77.56 -0.30 44.37
C LEU A 278 79.05 -0.61 44.20
N SER A 279 79.83 0.31 43.61
CA SER A 279 81.30 0.27 43.50
C SER A 279 81.96 1.02 44.64
#